data_AF-A0A0Q7SJX3-F1
#
_entry.id   AF-A0A0Q7SJX3-F1
#
_cell.length_a   1.000
_cell.length_b   1.000
_cell.length_c   1.000
_cell.angle_alpha   90.00
_cell.angle_beta   90.00
_cell.angle_gamma   90.00
#
_symmetry.space_group_name_H-M   'P 1'
#
loop_
_entity.id
_entity.type
_entity.pdbx_description
1 polymer ?
#
loop_
_entity_poly.entity_id
_entity_poly.type
_entity_poly.pdbx_seq_one_letter_code
_entity_poly.pdbx_strand_id
1 'polypeptide(L)'
;MPINTMGTLRVSLTDAPACGFDHVYVTVEKVRVHSNASAESNDAGWTDMTLATPQRIDLLALSNGAMTTLGQAQLPAGTYQQLRLVLSANTAANPLANSVVVTGGGEQAVDTPSAMQSGLKLNAGMTVESSKVADFAIDFDACKSFVRAGNSGKVLLKPVLALIPLISDAGQRVTGYVDPALANGGATVSVQAAGVPVRATPTDATGKFVLYPVPAGTYDLVVTANGRANAVVTSVPVTTTAYTNIGSDAVRLVPPASPASALVSGTVKLAGSTANTEGSVRALQTLTGGPTVEVGYANADSVSGAYSVRLPLAAPVATPYVANATAFAWTGVPADAAKYRFEARAVGATPKTQDLTLTGDALLDFSF
;
A
#
# COMPACT_ATOMS: atom_id res chain seq x y z
N MET A 1 31.23 -33.90 -9.86
CA MET A 1 30.63 -33.22 -8.69
C MET A 1 29.12 -33.34 -8.80
N PRO A 2 28.36 -33.62 -7.73
CA PRO A 2 26.91 -33.61 -7.83
C PRO A 2 26.45 -32.19 -8.19
N ILE A 3 25.64 -32.08 -9.25
CA ILE A 3 24.94 -30.84 -9.59
C ILE A 3 23.93 -30.56 -8.48
N ASN A 4 24.13 -29.51 -7.70
CA ASN A 4 23.09 -29.04 -6.81
C ASN A 4 21.91 -28.58 -7.69
N THR A 5 20.73 -29.16 -7.50
CA THR A 5 19.52 -28.80 -8.25
C THR A 5 18.58 -27.93 -7.43
N MET A 6 18.96 -27.59 -6.19
CA MET A 6 18.13 -26.83 -5.25
C MET A 6 18.63 -25.39 -5.11
N GLY A 7 17.69 -24.45 -5.02
CA GLY A 7 17.93 -23.10 -4.51
C GLY A 7 17.14 -22.88 -3.21
N THR A 8 17.25 -21.68 -2.65
CA THR A 8 16.52 -21.29 -1.43
C THR A 8 15.57 -20.16 -1.76
N LEU A 9 14.30 -20.30 -1.40
CA LEU A 9 13.35 -19.19 -1.37
C LEU A 9 13.31 -18.64 0.06
N ARG A 10 13.46 -17.32 0.21
CA ARG A 10 13.20 -16.59 1.45
C ARG A 10 12.04 -15.63 1.24
N VAL A 11 11.12 -15.59 2.20
CA VAL A 11 9.93 -14.74 2.13
C VAL A 11 9.80 -13.92 3.41
N SER A 12 9.56 -12.62 3.24
CA SER A 12 9.21 -11.70 4.31
C SER A 12 7.84 -11.06 4.03
N LEU A 13 7.20 -10.56 5.08
CA LEU A 13 5.98 -9.76 5.02
C LEU A 13 6.31 -8.31 5.35
N THR A 14 5.65 -7.39 4.68
CA THR A 14 5.71 -5.95 4.93
C THR A 14 4.37 -5.31 4.56
N ASP A 15 4.19 -4.04 4.92
CA ASP A 15 2.91 -3.34 4.75
C ASP A 15 3.05 -2.00 4.02
N ALA A 16 1.99 -1.63 3.31
CA ALA A 16 1.70 -0.26 2.90
C ALA A 16 0.66 0.35 3.88
N PRO A 17 0.71 1.66 4.17
CA PRO A 17 -0.01 2.29 5.28
C PRO A 17 -1.46 1.85 5.35
N ALA A 18 -2.01 1.63 6.54
CA ALA A 18 -3.47 1.58 6.68
C ALA A 18 -4.11 2.95 6.81
N CYS A 19 -5.34 3.03 6.33
CA CYS A 19 -6.21 4.19 6.47
C CYS A 19 -7.30 3.86 7.50
N GLY A 20 -7.33 4.57 8.64
CA GLY A 20 -8.45 4.54 9.59
C GLY A 20 -8.58 3.30 10.49
N PHE A 21 -7.46 2.60 10.72
CA PHE A 21 -7.31 1.54 11.73
C PHE A 21 -6.09 1.84 12.61
N ASP A 22 -6.18 1.48 13.89
CA ASP A 22 -5.07 1.60 14.85
C ASP A 22 -4.16 0.36 14.79
N HIS A 23 -4.74 -0.81 14.51
CA HIS A 23 -4.02 -2.07 14.31
C HIS A 23 -4.71 -2.95 13.28
N VAL A 24 -3.94 -3.75 12.56
CA VAL A 24 -4.44 -4.75 11.60
C VAL A 24 -3.65 -6.03 11.78
N TYR A 25 -4.28 -7.03 12.40
CA TYR A 25 -3.65 -8.31 12.69
C TYR A 25 -4.03 -9.37 11.67
N VAL A 26 -3.01 -10.07 11.15
CA VAL A 26 -3.18 -11.30 10.37
C VAL A 26 -2.34 -12.42 10.99
N THR A 27 -2.87 -13.64 11.03
CA THR A 27 -2.11 -14.81 11.50
C THR A 27 -1.69 -15.66 10.32
N VAL A 28 -0.39 -15.69 10.02
CA VAL A 28 0.18 -16.44 8.90
C VAL A 28 0.53 -17.86 9.34
N GLU A 29 0.08 -18.86 8.59
CA GLU A 29 0.39 -20.28 8.84
C GLU A 29 1.50 -20.79 7.93
N LYS A 30 1.41 -20.46 6.64
CA LYS A 30 2.34 -20.94 5.63
C LYS A 30 2.33 -20.09 4.37
N VAL A 31 3.43 -20.17 3.63
CA VAL A 31 3.51 -19.71 2.25
C VAL A 31 3.57 -20.95 1.35
N ARG A 32 2.79 -20.98 0.28
CA ARG A 32 2.86 -22.08 -0.71
C ARG A 32 3.24 -21.51 -2.08
N VAL A 33 4.03 -22.25 -2.84
CA VAL A 33 4.45 -21.85 -4.19
C VAL A 33 4.14 -22.93 -5.22
N HIS A 34 3.88 -22.50 -6.44
CA HIS A 34 3.55 -23.37 -7.56
C HIS A 34 4.14 -22.86 -8.88
N SER A 35 4.54 -23.77 -9.76
CA SER A 35 5.13 -23.45 -11.07
C SER A 35 4.11 -22.97 -12.10
N ASN A 36 2.85 -23.41 -12.00
CA ASN A 36 1.73 -22.97 -12.84
C ASN A 36 0.98 -21.75 -12.23
N ALA A 37 0.82 -20.68 -13.01
CA ALA A 37 0.10 -19.45 -12.63
C ALA A 37 -1.41 -19.66 -12.36
N SER A 38 -1.99 -20.72 -12.93
CA SER A 38 -3.42 -21.04 -12.85
C SER A 38 -3.71 -22.22 -11.93
N ALA A 39 -2.76 -22.66 -11.11
CA ALA A 39 -3.00 -23.74 -10.16
C ALA A 39 -4.06 -23.38 -9.12
N GLU A 40 -4.95 -24.32 -8.88
CA GLU A 40 -5.95 -24.29 -7.80
C GLU A 40 -5.36 -24.84 -6.49
N SER A 41 -6.01 -24.55 -5.36
CA SER A 41 -5.44 -24.86 -4.02
C SER A 41 -5.18 -26.34 -3.75
N ASN A 42 -5.92 -27.21 -4.43
CA ASN A 42 -5.89 -28.65 -4.21
C ASN A 42 -5.13 -29.39 -5.31
N ASP A 43 -4.56 -28.67 -6.28
CA ASP A 43 -3.76 -29.26 -7.34
C ASP A 43 -2.48 -29.90 -6.77
N ALA A 44 -1.94 -30.89 -7.46
CA ALA A 44 -0.62 -31.43 -7.12
C ALA A 44 0.48 -30.42 -7.51
N GLY A 45 1.65 -30.51 -6.87
CA GLY A 45 2.82 -29.69 -7.22
C GLY A 45 3.07 -28.47 -6.33
N TRP A 46 2.21 -28.23 -5.34
CA TRP A 46 2.46 -27.22 -4.31
C TRP A 46 3.67 -27.58 -3.45
N THR A 47 4.54 -26.61 -3.21
CA THR A 47 5.57 -26.70 -2.17
C THR A 47 5.25 -25.73 -1.05
N ASP A 48 5.26 -26.24 0.18
CA ASP A 48 4.84 -25.49 1.38
C ASP A 48 6.08 -25.06 2.18
N MET A 49 6.11 -23.78 2.51
CA MET A 49 6.95 -23.19 3.56
C MET A 49 6.05 -22.97 4.78
N THR A 50 5.95 -23.99 5.62
CA THR A 50 5.14 -23.95 6.84
C THR A 50 5.92 -23.32 7.98
N LEU A 51 5.31 -22.35 8.67
CA LEU A 51 5.89 -21.75 9.86
C LEU A 51 5.84 -22.75 11.02
N ALA A 52 6.87 -22.79 11.86
CA ALA A 52 6.91 -23.70 13.01
C ALA A 52 5.71 -23.52 13.96
N THR A 53 5.27 -22.26 14.10
CA THR A 53 4.04 -21.86 14.77
C THR A 53 3.37 -20.77 13.95
N PRO A 54 2.03 -20.76 13.78
CA PRO A 54 1.35 -19.64 13.14
C PRO A 54 1.73 -18.31 13.80
N GLN A 55 2.10 -17.33 12.98
CA GLN A 55 2.57 -16.03 13.45
C GLN A 55 1.49 -14.97 13.27
N ARG A 56 1.02 -14.43 14.39
CA ARG A 56 0.11 -13.27 14.42
C ARG A 56 0.93 -11.98 14.30
N ILE A 57 0.70 -11.24 13.23
CA ILE A 57 1.50 -10.09 12.82
C ILE A 57 0.59 -8.88 12.72
N ASP A 58 0.99 -7.77 13.35
CA ASP A 58 0.39 -6.47 13.10
C ASP A 58 1.01 -5.87 11.83
N LEU A 59 0.21 -5.71 10.80
CA LEU A 59 0.66 -5.14 9.53
C LEU A 59 1.11 -3.69 9.70
N LEU A 60 0.47 -2.92 10.59
CA LEU A 60 0.77 -1.48 10.71
C LEU A 60 2.12 -1.23 11.39
N ALA A 61 2.59 -2.22 12.16
CA ALA A 61 3.94 -2.24 12.70
C ALA A 61 5.03 -2.52 11.65
N LEU A 62 4.65 -2.94 10.43
CA LEU A 62 5.56 -3.18 9.30
C LEU A 62 5.71 -1.95 8.38
N SER A 63 5.18 -0.80 8.81
CA SER A 63 5.40 0.47 8.14
C SER A 63 6.86 0.96 8.33
N ASN A 64 7.21 2.07 7.68
CA ASN A 64 8.53 2.71 7.80
C ASN A 64 9.70 1.74 7.48
N GLY A 65 9.51 0.90 6.45
CA GLY A 65 10.51 -0.04 5.94
C GLY A 65 10.75 -1.28 6.81
N ALA A 66 9.93 -1.50 7.84
CA ALA A 66 9.99 -2.71 8.64
C ALA A 66 9.47 -3.94 7.87
N MET A 67 10.02 -5.11 8.18
CA MET A 67 9.62 -6.38 7.58
C MET A 67 9.70 -7.48 8.63
N THR A 68 8.85 -8.48 8.50
CA THR A 68 8.88 -9.71 9.30
C THR A 68 9.20 -10.89 8.40
N THR A 69 10.28 -11.61 8.68
CA THR A 69 10.61 -12.83 7.94
C THR A 69 9.61 -13.93 8.28
N LEU A 70 8.95 -14.48 7.26
CA LEU A 70 8.02 -15.61 7.39
C LEU A 70 8.75 -16.95 7.35
N GLY A 71 9.89 -17.00 6.66
CA GLY A 71 10.76 -18.17 6.66
C GLY A 71 11.54 -18.34 5.37
N GLN A 72 12.10 -19.54 5.23
CA GLN A 72 12.79 -19.98 4.02
C GLN A 72 12.53 -21.47 3.74
N ALA A 73 12.62 -21.86 2.48
CA ALA A 73 12.47 -23.24 2.04
C ALA A 73 13.44 -23.55 0.90
N GLN A 74 13.95 -24.80 0.88
CA GLN A 74 14.69 -25.30 -0.28
C GLN A 74 13.71 -25.74 -1.36
N LEU A 75 13.92 -25.23 -2.57
CA LEU A 75 13.08 -25.51 -3.73
C LEU A 75 13.94 -26.01 -4.88
N PRO A 76 13.44 -26.93 -5.72
CA PRO A 76 14.07 -27.22 -7.01
C PRO A 76 14.28 -25.92 -7.79
N ALA A 77 15.43 -25.80 -8.43
CA ALA A 77 15.72 -24.67 -9.28
C ALA A 77 14.70 -24.60 -10.42
N GLY A 78 14.13 -23.42 -10.66
CA GLY A 78 13.06 -23.23 -11.64
C GLY A 78 12.29 -21.94 -11.44
N THR A 79 11.26 -21.77 -12.26
CA THR A 79 10.36 -20.62 -12.22
C THR A 79 9.05 -20.99 -11.54
N TYR A 80 8.64 -20.14 -10.60
CA TYR A 80 7.40 -20.24 -9.85
C TYR A 80 6.50 -19.07 -10.20
N GLN A 81 5.30 -19.39 -10.71
CA GLN A 81 4.37 -18.42 -11.27
C GLN A 81 3.20 -18.09 -10.34
N GLN A 82 3.08 -18.80 -9.21
CA GLN A 82 2.06 -18.52 -8.19
C GLN A 82 2.65 -18.66 -6.79
N LEU A 83 2.29 -17.73 -5.91
CA LEU A 83 2.52 -17.80 -4.46
C LEU A 83 1.18 -17.63 -3.75
N ARG A 84 0.96 -18.37 -2.65
CA ARG A 84 -0.20 -18.18 -1.78
C ARG A 84 0.23 -17.92 -0.34
N LEU A 85 -0.27 -16.84 0.25
CA LEU A 85 -0.15 -16.56 1.68
C LEU A 85 -1.35 -17.17 2.41
N VAL A 86 -1.13 -18.20 3.22
CA VAL A 86 -2.20 -18.89 3.95
C VAL A 86 -2.30 -18.32 5.35
N LEU A 87 -3.49 -17.83 5.70
CA LEU A 87 -3.80 -17.27 7.00
C LEU A 87 -4.61 -18.27 7.83
N SER A 88 -4.43 -18.27 9.15
CA SER A 88 -5.27 -19.04 10.07
C SER A 88 -6.71 -18.55 10.00
N ALA A 89 -7.68 -19.45 10.08
CA ALA A 89 -9.08 -19.07 10.19
C ALA A 89 -9.40 -18.52 11.59
N ASN A 90 -10.33 -17.55 11.66
CA ASN A 90 -10.99 -17.22 12.91
C ASN A 90 -11.91 -18.38 13.31
N THR A 91 -11.65 -19.00 14.46
CA THR A 91 -12.41 -20.15 14.99
C THR A 91 -13.00 -19.82 16.36
N ALA A 92 -13.89 -20.68 16.88
CA ALA A 92 -14.39 -20.50 18.25
C ALA A 92 -13.27 -20.53 19.31
N ALA A 93 -12.20 -21.29 19.09
CA ALA A 93 -11.05 -21.37 19.99
C ALA A 93 -10.06 -20.20 19.81
N ASN A 94 -10.00 -19.62 18.60
CA ASN A 94 -9.18 -18.47 18.30
C ASN A 94 -9.97 -17.47 17.42
N PRO A 95 -10.86 -16.66 18.03
CA PRO A 95 -11.78 -15.81 17.27
C PRO A 95 -11.11 -14.55 16.68
N LEU A 96 -9.89 -14.23 17.12
CA LEU A 96 -9.15 -13.02 16.74
C LEU A 96 -7.81 -13.36 16.06
N ALA A 97 -7.76 -14.50 15.35
CA ALA A 97 -6.60 -14.86 14.55
C ALA A 97 -6.31 -13.78 13.49
N ASN A 98 -7.36 -13.27 12.84
CA ASN A 98 -7.30 -12.07 12.01
C ASN A 98 -8.33 -11.05 12.51
N SER A 99 -7.87 -9.84 12.79
CA SER A 99 -8.67 -8.82 13.46
C SER A 99 -8.15 -7.43 13.11
N VAL A 100 -8.98 -6.43 13.38
CA VAL A 100 -8.57 -5.02 13.31
C VAL A 100 -8.95 -4.31 14.58
N VAL A 101 -8.19 -3.27 14.92
CA VAL A 101 -8.58 -2.29 15.93
C VAL A 101 -8.97 -1.03 15.19
N VAL A 102 -10.24 -0.66 15.31
CA VAL A 102 -10.77 0.58 14.76
C VAL A 102 -10.41 1.73 15.70
N THR A 103 -10.01 2.87 15.14
CA THR A 103 -9.74 4.08 15.94
C THR A 103 -10.91 4.43 16.84
N GLY A 104 -10.64 4.50 18.15
CA GLY A 104 -11.66 4.77 19.19
C GLY A 104 -12.59 3.59 19.49
N GLY A 105 -12.32 2.39 18.96
CA GLY A 105 -13.07 1.16 19.19
C GLY A 105 -12.21 0.03 19.79
N GLY A 106 -12.85 -1.11 20.01
CA GLY A 106 -12.16 -2.33 20.44
C GLY A 106 -11.60 -3.14 19.27
N GLU A 107 -10.83 -4.16 19.60
CA GLU A 107 -10.42 -5.17 18.63
C GLU A 107 -11.63 -6.00 18.17
N GLN A 108 -11.76 -6.17 16.86
CA GLN A 108 -12.84 -6.95 16.26
C GLN A 108 -12.32 -7.93 15.22
N ALA A 109 -12.94 -9.11 15.17
CA ALA A 109 -12.64 -10.12 14.18
C ALA A 109 -12.94 -9.60 12.77
N VAL A 110 -12.04 -9.91 11.83
CA VAL A 110 -12.27 -9.66 10.41
C VAL A 110 -13.09 -10.81 9.85
N ASP A 111 -14.13 -10.48 9.08
CA ASP A 111 -14.86 -11.47 8.32
C ASP A 111 -14.00 -11.92 7.13
N THR A 112 -13.82 -13.23 7.07
CA THR A 112 -12.74 -13.89 6.39
C THR A 112 -13.36 -14.71 5.26
N PRO A 113 -13.33 -14.28 4.00
CA PRO A 113 -13.91 -15.07 2.92
C PRO A 113 -13.26 -16.46 2.86
N SER A 114 -13.98 -17.43 2.28
CA SER A 114 -13.48 -18.80 2.05
C SER A 114 -12.14 -18.85 1.30
N ALA A 115 -11.78 -17.79 0.57
CA ALA A 115 -10.49 -17.58 -0.08
C ALA A 115 -9.27 -17.63 0.87
N MET A 116 -9.44 -17.44 2.19
CA MET A 116 -8.34 -17.64 3.15
C MET A 116 -7.99 -19.13 3.35
N GLN A 117 -8.97 -20.03 3.26
CA GLN A 117 -8.74 -21.47 3.44
C GLN A 117 -7.85 -22.05 2.34
N SER A 118 -7.94 -21.48 1.13
CA SER A 118 -7.14 -21.85 -0.03
C SER A 118 -5.87 -21.01 -0.19
N GLY A 119 -5.68 -19.97 0.65
CA GLY A 119 -4.57 -19.03 0.64
C GLY A 119 -4.78 -17.83 -0.30
N LEU A 120 -4.40 -16.64 0.18
CA LEU A 120 -4.42 -15.39 -0.60
C LEU A 120 -3.47 -15.51 -1.79
N LYS A 121 -4.00 -15.50 -3.01
CA LYS A 121 -3.24 -15.73 -4.25
C LYS A 121 -2.48 -14.49 -4.67
N LEU A 122 -1.20 -14.66 -4.97
CA LEU A 122 -0.34 -13.71 -5.67
C LEU A 122 0.14 -14.34 -6.96
N ASN A 123 0.00 -13.60 -8.06
CA ASN A 123 0.71 -13.93 -9.28
C ASN A 123 2.19 -13.66 -9.06
N ALA A 124 3.02 -14.63 -9.38
CA ALA A 124 4.44 -14.58 -9.13
C ALA A 124 5.22 -14.65 -10.45
N GLY A 125 6.43 -14.12 -10.44
CA GLY A 125 7.44 -14.30 -11.49
C GLY A 125 8.77 -14.64 -10.83
N MET A 126 8.75 -15.58 -9.87
CA MET A 126 9.91 -15.89 -9.06
C MET A 126 10.79 -16.89 -9.80
N THR A 127 12.09 -16.62 -9.86
CA THR A 127 13.08 -17.60 -10.31
C THR A 127 13.94 -17.98 -9.13
N VAL A 128 13.97 -19.28 -8.84
CA VAL A 128 14.87 -19.86 -7.84
C VAL A 128 16.00 -20.53 -8.61
N GLU A 129 17.19 -19.94 -8.54
CA GLU A 129 18.38 -20.52 -9.18
C GLU A 129 19.08 -21.52 -8.25
N SER A 130 19.73 -22.53 -8.83
CA SER A 130 20.52 -23.49 -8.06
C SER A 130 21.58 -22.79 -7.22
N SER A 131 21.71 -23.21 -5.95
CA SER A 131 22.70 -22.72 -5.00
C SER A 131 22.62 -21.23 -4.70
N LYS A 132 21.54 -20.54 -5.09
CA LYS A 132 21.27 -19.13 -4.79
C LYS A 132 20.08 -18.99 -3.85
N VAL A 133 19.98 -17.81 -3.25
CA VAL A 133 18.82 -17.36 -2.48
C VAL A 133 17.99 -16.43 -3.38
N ALA A 134 16.73 -16.76 -3.55
CA ALA A 134 15.72 -15.87 -4.13
C ALA A 134 14.91 -15.28 -2.98
N ASP A 135 15.01 -13.98 -2.77
CA ASP A 135 14.43 -13.29 -1.62
C ASP A 135 13.31 -12.34 -2.06
N PHE A 136 12.17 -12.42 -1.38
CA PHE A 136 10.99 -11.65 -1.74
C PHE A 136 10.27 -11.13 -0.50
N ALA A 137 9.72 -9.91 -0.63
CA ALA A 137 8.76 -9.36 0.32
C ALA A 137 7.35 -9.45 -0.27
N ILE A 138 6.42 -9.97 0.51
CA ILE A 138 4.99 -9.81 0.29
C ILE A 138 4.61 -8.45 0.87
N ASP A 139 4.17 -7.55 0.01
CA ASP A 139 3.61 -6.27 0.41
C ASP A 139 2.11 -6.42 0.57
N PHE A 140 1.62 -6.29 1.80
CA PHE A 140 0.21 -6.32 2.11
C PHE A 140 -0.27 -4.88 2.22
N ASP A 141 -1.19 -4.40 1.38
CA ASP A 141 -1.71 -3.04 1.53
C ASP A 141 -2.90 -3.06 2.48
N ALA A 142 -2.68 -2.82 3.78
CA ALA A 142 -3.74 -2.86 4.76
C ALA A 142 -4.83 -1.79 4.52
N CYS A 143 -4.47 -0.59 4.02
CA CYS A 143 -5.48 0.46 3.72
C CYS A 143 -6.46 0.00 2.66
N LYS A 144 -5.96 -0.64 1.60
CA LYS A 144 -6.81 -1.11 0.51
C LYS A 144 -7.48 -2.43 0.84
N SER A 145 -6.87 -3.24 1.71
CA SER A 145 -7.33 -4.59 1.95
C SER A 145 -8.46 -4.72 2.97
N PHE A 146 -8.62 -3.79 3.91
CA PHE A 146 -9.64 -3.90 4.95
C PHE A 146 -10.74 -2.87 4.74
N VAL A 147 -11.99 -3.35 4.66
CA VAL A 147 -13.17 -2.52 4.35
C VAL A 147 -14.26 -2.69 5.39
N ARG A 148 -14.86 -1.59 5.85
CA ARG A 148 -15.99 -1.60 6.79
C ARG A 148 -17.30 -2.00 6.10
N ALA A 149 -18.18 -2.65 6.87
CA ALA A 149 -19.44 -3.23 6.40
C ALA A 149 -20.68 -2.51 6.95
N GLY A 150 -20.97 -1.31 6.44
CA GLY A 150 -22.16 -0.54 6.78
C GLY A 150 -22.33 -0.30 8.27
N ASN A 151 -23.60 -0.22 8.71
CA ASN A 151 -23.95 0.01 10.11
C ASN A 151 -23.67 -1.20 11.03
N SER A 152 -23.23 -2.34 10.49
CA SER A 152 -22.94 -3.53 11.30
C SER A 152 -21.64 -3.43 12.08
N GLY A 153 -20.76 -2.49 11.73
CA GLY A 153 -19.43 -2.31 12.33
C GLY A 153 -18.39 -3.34 11.88
N LYS A 154 -18.80 -4.43 11.22
CA LYS A 154 -17.91 -5.49 10.74
C LYS A 154 -16.88 -4.99 9.72
N VAL A 155 -15.78 -5.71 9.61
CA VAL A 155 -14.71 -5.44 8.64
C VAL A 155 -14.46 -6.68 7.79
N LEU A 156 -14.39 -6.51 6.47
CA LEU A 156 -14.10 -7.57 5.50
C LEU A 156 -12.65 -7.44 4.99
N LEU A 157 -12.02 -8.58 4.72
CA LEU A 157 -10.77 -8.63 3.97
C LEU A 157 -11.01 -8.73 2.46
N LYS A 158 -10.41 -7.83 1.70
CA LYS A 158 -10.29 -7.78 0.24
C LYS A 158 -8.81 -7.68 -0.14
N PRO A 159 -8.07 -8.79 -0.19
CA PRO A 159 -6.61 -8.76 -0.20
C PRO A 159 -6.06 -8.00 -1.41
N VAL A 160 -5.27 -6.95 -1.15
CA VAL A 160 -4.46 -6.24 -2.13
C VAL A 160 -3.00 -6.48 -1.76
N LEU A 161 -2.38 -7.40 -2.49
CA LEU A 161 -1.02 -7.87 -2.21
C LEU A 161 -0.14 -7.70 -3.43
N ALA A 162 1.14 -7.40 -3.21
CA ALA A 162 2.17 -7.42 -4.24
C ALA A 162 3.36 -8.27 -3.77
N LEU A 163 4.14 -8.76 -4.73
CA LEU A 163 5.37 -9.51 -4.45
C LEU A 163 6.56 -8.74 -5.02
N ILE A 164 7.52 -8.39 -4.15
CA ILE A 164 8.64 -7.53 -4.49
C ILE A 164 9.96 -8.29 -4.30
N PRO A 165 10.81 -8.42 -5.34
CA PRO A 165 12.13 -9.02 -5.21
C PRO A 165 13.05 -8.16 -4.33
N LEU A 166 13.79 -8.80 -3.43
CA LEU A 166 14.83 -8.20 -2.61
C LEU A 166 16.19 -8.59 -3.21
N ILE A 167 16.81 -7.67 -3.93
CA ILE A 167 18.07 -7.89 -4.65
C ILE A 167 19.27 -7.57 -3.78
N SER A 168 19.16 -6.56 -2.92
CA SER A 168 20.20 -6.17 -1.99
C SER A 168 19.61 -5.41 -0.79
N ASP A 169 20.23 -5.57 0.36
CA ASP A 169 19.99 -4.79 1.58
C ASP A 169 20.59 -3.37 1.54
N ALA A 170 21.49 -3.12 0.57
CA ALA A 170 22.16 -1.84 0.35
C ALA A 170 21.39 -0.87 -0.54
N GLY A 171 20.26 -1.28 -1.13
CA GLY A 171 19.47 -0.46 -2.05
C GLY A 171 17.96 -0.61 -1.87
N GLN A 172 17.21 -0.34 -2.94
CA GLN A 172 15.75 -0.44 -3.04
C GLN A 172 15.00 0.40 -2.00
N ARG A 173 15.63 1.49 -1.54
CA ARG A 173 15.16 2.25 -0.38
C ARG A 173 15.21 3.74 -0.65
N VAL A 174 14.12 4.42 -0.31
CA VAL A 174 14.07 5.89 -0.20
C VAL A 174 13.88 6.24 1.27
N THR A 175 14.79 7.05 1.83
CA THR A 175 14.69 7.53 3.21
C THR A 175 14.66 9.04 3.22
N GLY A 176 14.05 9.64 4.22
CA GLY A 176 14.06 11.09 4.38
C GLY A 176 13.32 11.55 5.61
N TYR A 177 13.11 12.85 5.68
CA TYR A 177 12.44 13.49 6.80
C TYR A 177 11.42 14.52 6.33
N VAL A 178 10.23 14.49 6.92
CA VAL A 178 9.30 15.63 6.94
C VAL A 178 9.50 16.43 8.22
N ASP A 179 8.95 17.64 8.26
CA ASP A 179 8.86 18.41 9.51
C ASP A 179 8.09 17.63 10.60
N PRO A 180 8.61 17.53 11.84
CA PRO A 180 7.96 16.77 12.91
C PRO A 180 6.53 17.24 13.24
N ALA A 181 6.19 18.50 13.01
CA ALA A 181 4.82 18.98 13.21
C ALA A 181 3.84 18.36 12.21
N LEU A 182 4.31 17.95 11.04
CA LEU A 182 3.51 17.22 10.03
C LEU A 182 3.35 15.76 10.39
N ALA A 183 4.38 15.17 11.00
CA ALA A 183 4.39 13.77 11.38
C ALA A 183 3.28 13.43 12.38
N ASN A 184 3.15 14.25 13.42
CA ASN A 184 2.07 14.15 14.39
C ASN A 184 0.68 14.49 13.79
N GLY A 185 0.65 15.12 12.62
CA GLY A 185 -0.56 15.42 11.86
C GLY A 185 -0.99 14.33 10.88
N GLY A 186 -0.30 13.18 10.86
CA GLY A 186 -0.61 12.05 9.98
C GLY A 186 -0.04 12.19 8.56
N ALA A 187 1.12 12.83 8.41
CA ALA A 187 1.78 12.92 7.12
C ALA A 187 2.07 11.53 6.53
N THR A 188 1.76 11.37 5.24
CA THR A 188 2.05 10.16 4.47
C THR A 188 2.99 10.51 3.34
N VAL A 189 3.96 9.64 3.10
CA VAL A 189 4.92 9.76 2.00
C VAL A 189 4.76 8.54 1.10
N SER A 190 4.77 8.75 -0.21
CA SER A 190 4.73 7.66 -1.19
C SER A 190 5.72 7.90 -2.32
N VAL A 191 6.22 6.82 -2.91
CA VAL A 191 6.87 6.84 -4.22
C VAL A 191 5.90 6.29 -5.24
N GLN A 192 5.71 7.03 -6.33
CA GLN A 192 4.71 6.73 -7.33
C GLN A 192 5.33 6.64 -8.72
N ALA A 193 4.75 5.79 -9.56
CA ALA A 193 5.03 5.70 -10.98
C ALA A 193 3.73 5.95 -11.74
N ALA A 194 3.71 6.97 -12.61
CA ALA A 194 2.56 7.30 -13.46
C ALA A 194 1.23 7.42 -12.68
N GLY A 195 1.25 8.06 -11.51
CA GLY A 195 0.06 8.26 -10.68
C GLY A 195 -0.43 7.02 -9.94
N VAL A 196 0.42 5.99 -9.83
CA VAL A 196 0.15 4.79 -9.02
C VAL A 196 1.19 4.71 -7.91
N PRO A 197 0.80 4.71 -6.63
CA PRO A 197 1.72 4.42 -5.55
C PRO A 197 2.34 3.04 -5.69
N VAL A 198 3.67 3.00 -5.72
CA VAL A 198 4.47 1.77 -5.70
C VAL A 198 4.77 1.39 -4.25
N ARG A 199 4.99 2.40 -3.40
CA ARG A 199 5.15 2.23 -1.96
C ARG A 199 4.68 3.47 -1.25
N ALA A 200 4.10 3.30 -0.07
CA ALA A 200 3.77 4.40 0.83
C ALA A 200 4.17 4.04 2.27
N THR A 201 4.30 5.05 3.12
CA THR A 201 4.51 4.90 4.57
C THR A 201 3.99 6.15 5.28
N PRO A 202 3.36 6.04 6.46
CA PRO A 202 3.31 7.17 7.38
C PRO A 202 4.74 7.50 7.85
N THR A 203 4.94 8.71 8.34
CA THR A 203 6.19 9.10 9.00
C THR A 203 6.16 8.71 10.48
N ASP A 204 7.32 8.39 11.08
CA ASP A 204 7.40 8.24 12.53
C ASP A 204 7.28 9.60 13.26
N ALA A 205 7.20 9.58 14.59
CA ALA A 205 7.03 10.79 15.40
C ALA A 205 8.16 11.85 15.23
N THR A 206 9.32 11.45 14.70
CA THR A 206 10.43 12.36 14.39
C THR A 206 10.32 12.95 12.98
N GLY A 207 9.31 12.56 12.21
CA GLY A 207 9.15 12.89 10.80
C GLY A 207 10.00 12.04 9.85
N LYS A 208 10.73 11.04 10.35
CA LYS A 208 11.49 10.16 9.47
C LYS A 208 10.55 9.22 8.73
N PHE A 209 10.87 8.98 7.47
CA PHE A 209 10.20 7.95 6.67
C PHE A 209 11.23 7.07 5.96
N VAL A 210 10.86 5.82 5.76
CA VAL A 210 11.61 4.81 5.01
C VAL A 210 10.61 4.07 4.13
N LEU A 211 10.79 4.19 2.82
CA LEU A 211 10.06 3.43 1.82
C LEU A 211 10.96 2.28 1.37
N TYR A 212 10.60 1.06 1.76
CA TYR A 212 11.35 -0.15 1.45
C TYR A 212 10.43 -1.37 1.49
N PRO A 213 10.58 -2.34 0.56
CA PRO A 213 11.39 -2.26 -0.66
C PRO A 213 10.69 -1.49 -1.78
N VAL A 214 11.48 -0.78 -2.59
CA VAL A 214 11.06 -0.10 -3.81
C VAL A 214 11.91 -0.66 -4.96
N PRO A 215 11.30 -1.15 -6.06
CA PRO A 215 12.07 -1.58 -7.23
C PRO A 215 13.00 -0.48 -7.75
N ALA A 216 14.10 -0.87 -8.40
CA ALA A 216 14.99 0.11 -9.01
C ALA A 216 14.30 0.81 -10.19
N GLY A 217 14.46 2.13 -10.28
CA GLY A 217 13.75 2.96 -11.25
C GLY A 217 13.78 4.43 -10.86
N THR A 218 13.00 5.24 -11.57
CA THR A 218 12.82 6.66 -11.28
C THR A 218 11.36 6.91 -10.95
N TYR A 219 11.10 7.58 -9.83
CA TYR A 219 9.76 7.77 -9.26
C TYR A 219 9.52 9.24 -8.90
N ASP A 220 8.26 9.57 -8.66
CA ASP A 220 7.89 10.81 -7.99
C ASP A 220 7.60 10.53 -6.53
N LEU A 221 8.24 11.26 -5.62
CA LEU A 221 7.93 11.18 -4.19
C LEU A 221 6.88 12.21 -3.84
N VAL A 222 5.78 11.76 -3.25
CA VAL A 222 4.61 12.55 -2.95
C VAL A 222 4.42 12.61 -1.45
N VAL A 223 4.27 13.82 -0.92
CA VAL A 223 3.95 14.08 0.48
C VAL A 223 2.55 14.66 0.57
N THR A 224 1.70 14.01 1.36
CA THR A 224 0.38 14.49 1.74
C THR A 224 0.32 14.68 3.25
N ALA A 225 -0.26 15.78 3.70
CA ALA A 225 -0.42 16.08 5.12
C ALA A 225 -1.60 17.03 5.33
N ASN A 226 -2.28 16.89 6.47
CA ASN A 226 -3.38 17.78 6.84
C ASN A 226 -2.92 19.24 6.92
N GLY A 227 -3.70 20.16 6.34
CA GLY A 227 -3.39 21.59 6.33
C GLY A 227 -2.20 21.99 5.46
N ARG A 228 -1.72 21.10 4.58
CA ARG A 228 -0.62 21.36 3.65
C ARG A 228 -1.04 21.16 2.19
N ALA A 229 -0.35 21.84 1.28
CA ALA A 229 -0.46 21.56 -0.15
C ALA A 229 0.15 20.18 -0.45
N ASN A 230 -0.39 19.49 -1.45
CA ASN A 230 0.23 18.27 -1.96
C ASN A 230 1.58 18.64 -2.59
N ALA A 231 2.63 17.93 -2.20
CA ALA A 231 4.00 18.24 -2.59
C ALA A 231 4.67 17.07 -3.29
N VAL A 232 5.40 17.36 -4.37
CA VAL A 232 6.05 16.35 -5.22
C VAL A 232 7.54 16.63 -5.35
N VAL A 233 8.38 15.68 -4.97
CA VAL A 233 9.79 15.64 -5.35
C VAL A 233 9.90 14.79 -6.60
N THR A 234 10.19 15.40 -7.75
CA THR A 234 10.20 14.69 -9.04
C THR A 234 11.53 13.99 -9.29
N SER A 235 11.49 12.93 -10.11
CA SER A 235 12.69 12.22 -10.58
C SER A 235 13.59 11.66 -9.47
N VAL A 236 12.99 11.10 -8.41
CA VAL A 236 13.70 10.42 -7.33
C VAL A 236 14.24 9.08 -7.85
N PRO A 237 15.57 8.87 -7.90
CA PRO A 237 16.14 7.61 -8.35
C PRO A 237 16.04 6.56 -7.24
N VAL A 238 15.88 5.30 -7.60
CA VAL A 238 16.02 4.15 -6.71
C VAL A 238 16.98 3.17 -7.37
N THR A 239 18.00 2.77 -6.65
CA THR A 239 19.04 1.85 -7.15
C THR A 239 19.09 0.58 -6.30
N THR A 240 19.75 -0.46 -6.80
CA THR A 240 20.00 -1.68 -6.01
C THR A 240 21.25 -1.60 -5.14
N THR A 241 22.04 -0.53 -5.24
CA THR A 241 23.39 -0.47 -4.63
C THR A 241 23.55 0.64 -3.59
N ALA A 242 22.61 1.57 -3.49
CA ALA A 242 22.64 2.64 -2.51
C ALA A 242 21.22 3.08 -2.10
N TYR A 243 21.13 3.62 -0.88
CA TYR A 243 19.93 4.32 -0.41
C TYR A 243 19.80 5.68 -1.09
N THR A 244 18.58 6.03 -1.44
CA THR A 244 18.25 7.38 -1.88
C THR A 244 17.77 8.19 -0.69
N ASN A 245 18.49 9.28 -0.38
CA ASN A 245 18.17 10.15 0.74
C ASN A 245 17.46 11.42 0.27
N ILE A 246 16.35 11.75 0.91
CA ILE A 246 15.56 12.95 0.67
C ILE A 246 15.78 13.87 1.86
N GLY A 247 16.72 14.80 1.70
CA GLY A 247 17.13 15.70 2.77
C GLY A 247 17.85 14.98 3.91
N SER A 248 17.67 15.48 5.13
CA SER A 248 18.25 14.96 6.37
C SER A 248 17.39 15.36 7.58
N ASP A 249 17.84 15.00 8.79
CA ASP A 249 17.22 15.45 10.04
C ASP A 249 17.31 16.96 10.24
N ALA A 250 18.25 17.64 9.58
CA ALA A 250 18.39 19.10 9.53
C ALA A 250 17.71 19.73 8.31
N VAL A 251 17.57 19.00 7.20
CA VAL A 251 16.96 19.47 5.94
C VAL A 251 15.70 18.67 5.65
N ARG A 252 14.55 19.19 6.07
CA ARG A 252 13.28 18.46 6.08
C ARG A 252 12.34 18.93 4.99
N LEU A 253 11.51 18.02 4.49
CA LEU A 253 10.40 18.35 3.63
C LEU A 253 9.34 19.12 4.42
N VAL A 254 9.11 20.37 4.03
CA VAL A 254 8.06 21.23 4.59
C VAL A 254 7.17 21.73 3.45
N PRO A 255 6.15 20.95 3.03
CA PRO A 255 5.17 21.43 2.08
C PRO A 255 4.54 22.76 2.54
N PRO A 256 4.24 23.70 1.63
CA PRO A 256 3.56 24.95 1.98
C PRO A 256 2.20 24.71 2.64
N ALA A 257 1.76 25.68 3.45
CA ALA A 257 0.47 25.61 4.11
C ALA A 257 -0.69 25.64 3.09
N SER A 258 -1.73 24.86 3.36
CA SER A 258 -3.03 24.97 2.69
C SER A 258 -4.07 25.39 3.74
N PRO A 259 -4.47 26.68 3.76
CA PRO A 259 -5.35 27.21 4.80
C PRO A 259 -6.77 26.65 4.74
N ALA A 260 -7.15 26.04 3.60
CA ALA A 260 -8.45 25.42 3.41
C ALA A 260 -8.30 24.05 2.76
N SER A 261 -9.18 23.14 3.15
CA SER A 261 -9.36 21.82 2.53
C SER A 261 -10.84 21.59 2.31
N ALA A 262 -11.15 20.70 1.38
CA ALA A 262 -12.51 20.25 1.11
C ALA A 262 -12.60 18.74 1.35
N LEU A 263 -13.70 18.31 1.97
CA LEU A 263 -14.12 16.93 2.03
C LEU A 263 -14.92 16.61 0.76
N VAL A 264 -14.40 15.68 -0.05
CA VAL A 264 -15.18 15.07 -1.12
C VAL A 264 -15.74 13.76 -0.60
N SER A 265 -17.05 13.62 -0.64
CA SER A 265 -17.75 12.42 -0.17
C SER A 265 -18.80 11.98 -1.17
N GLY A 266 -19.28 10.75 -1.04
CA GLY A 266 -20.34 10.25 -1.91
C GLY A 266 -20.46 8.75 -1.80
N THR A 267 -21.10 8.15 -2.80
CA THR A 267 -21.32 6.71 -2.86
C THR A 267 -20.79 6.09 -4.13
N VAL A 268 -20.26 4.87 -4.02
CA VAL A 268 -19.97 3.99 -5.15
C VAL A 268 -21.04 2.90 -5.17
N LYS A 269 -21.86 2.85 -6.24
CA LYS A 269 -22.99 1.92 -6.37
C LYS A 269 -22.89 1.11 -7.65
N LEU A 270 -23.23 -0.18 -7.60
CA LEU A 270 -23.35 -1.05 -8.76
C LEU A 270 -24.83 -1.32 -9.06
N ALA A 271 -25.27 -1.10 -10.30
CA ALA A 271 -26.66 -1.30 -10.68
C ALA A 271 -27.15 -2.74 -10.39
N GLY A 272 -28.34 -2.87 -9.78
CA GLY A 272 -28.95 -4.17 -9.46
C GLY A 272 -28.37 -4.88 -8.22
N SER A 273 -27.40 -4.28 -7.51
CA SER A 273 -26.87 -4.82 -6.27
C SER A 273 -27.62 -4.27 -5.05
N THR A 274 -28.10 -5.15 -4.16
CA THR A 274 -28.73 -4.78 -2.88
C THR A 274 -27.72 -4.58 -1.75
N ALA A 275 -26.51 -5.11 -1.93
CA ALA A 275 -25.35 -4.92 -1.09
C ALA A 275 -24.15 -5.15 -2.00
N ASN A 276 -23.42 -4.08 -2.32
CA ASN A 276 -22.02 -4.09 -2.70
C ASN A 276 -21.69 -2.75 -3.37
N THR A 277 -20.59 -2.14 -2.95
CA THR A 277 -19.46 -2.13 -3.87
C THR A 277 -18.21 -2.51 -3.09
N GLU A 278 -17.45 -3.47 -3.60
CA GLU A 278 -16.03 -3.55 -3.34
C GLU A 278 -15.29 -2.41 -4.04
N GLY A 279 -15.85 -1.21 -3.88
CA GLY A 279 -15.48 -0.04 -4.61
C GLY A 279 -14.39 0.70 -3.90
N SER A 280 -13.65 1.48 -4.67
CA SER A 280 -12.66 2.40 -4.14
C SER A 280 -12.65 3.65 -4.98
N VAL A 281 -12.35 4.78 -4.36
CA VAL A 281 -12.15 6.04 -5.05
C VAL A 281 -10.75 6.53 -4.74
N ARG A 282 -10.02 6.90 -5.77
CA ARG A 282 -8.75 7.63 -5.65
C ARG A 282 -8.87 9.03 -6.24
N ALA A 283 -8.18 9.97 -5.61
CA ALA A 283 -8.05 11.34 -6.09
C ALA A 283 -6.64 11.52 -6.68
N LEU A 284 -6.60 11.86 -7.97
CA LEU A 284 -5.39 12.16 -8.72
C LEU A 284 -5.27 13.68 -8.88
N GLN A 285 -4.06 14.20 -8.76
CA GLN A 285 -3.72 15.58 -9.08
C GLN A 285 -2.67 15.61 -10.18
N THR A 286 -2.98 16.24 -11.31
CA THR A 286 -2.05 16.46 -12.42
C THR A 286 -1.41 17.83 -12.24
N LEU A 287 -0.08 17.87 -12.19
CA LEU A 287 0.69 19.12 -12.14
C LEU A 287 1.05 19.52 -13.58
N THR A 288 0.69 20.73 -13.99
CA THR A 288 1.01 21.31 -15.29
C THR A 288 2.53 21.39 -15.44
N GLY A 289 3.07 20.71 -16.47
CA GLY A 289 4.52 20.59 -16.68
C GLY A 289 5.20 19.58 -15.76
N GLY A 290 4.42 18.78 -15.02
CA GLY A 290 4.89 17.77 -14.08
C GLY A 290 4.09 16.46 -14.16
N PRO A 291 4.21 15.60 -13.13
CA PRO A 291 3.55 14.31 -13.13
C PRO A 291 2.06 14.40 -12.73
N THR A 292 1.36 13.28 -12.94
CA THR A 292 0.10 13.01 -12.25
C THR A 292 0.37 12.10 -11.06
N VAL A 293 -0.18 12.46 -9.90
CA VAL A 293 0.06 11.76 -8.62
C VAL A 293 -1.26 11.45 -7.91
N GLU A 294 -1.32 10.31 -7.22
CA GLU A 294 -2.39 9.99 -6.27
C GLU A 294 -2.15 10.74 -4.95
N VAL A 295 -3.15 11.50 -4.51
CA VAL A 295 -3.07 12.36 -3.32
C VAL A 295 -4.14 12.03 -2.28
N GLY A 296 -5.02 11.09 -2.60
CA GLY A 296 -6.02 10.58 -1.69
C GLY A 296 -6.61 9.28 -2.19
N TYR A 297 -7.01 8.42 -1.26
CA TYR A 297 -7.62 7.14 -1.53
C TYR A 297 -8.64 6.84 -0.43
N ALA A 298 -9.77 6.26 -0.81
CA ALA A 298 -10.73 5.72 0.13
C ALA A 298 -11.38 4.45 -0.44
N ASN A 299 -11.46 3.43 0.41
CA ASN A 299 -12.39 2.33 0.17
C ASN A 299 -13.82 2.81 0.35
N ALA A 300 -14.70 2.40 -0.54
CA ALA A 300 -16.14 2.52 -0.34
C ALA A 300 -16.57 1.51 0.72
N ASP A 301 -17.43 1.95 1.64
CA ASP A 301 -18.09 1.07 2.59
C ASP A 301 -18.84 -0.05 1.85
N SER A 302 -18.68 -1.30 2.30
CA SER A 302 -19.12 -2.45 1.51
C SER A 302 -20.64 -2.60 1.42
N VAL A 303 -21.41 -1.85 2.21
CA VAL A 303 -22.88 -1.90 2.23
C VAL A 303 -23.47 -0.61 1.68
N SER A 304 -23.11 0.53 2.27
CA SER A 304 -23.63 1.85 1.89
C SER A 304 -22.98 2.42 0.62
N GLY A 305 -21.80 1.90 0.24
CA GLY A 305 -20.98 2.45 -0.82
C GLY A 305 -20.31 3.78 -0.43
N ALA A 306 -20.49 4.26 0.80
CA ALA A 306 -20.01 5.57 1.21
C ALA A 306 -18.49 5.65 1.22
N TYR A 307 -17.94 6.74 0.70
CA TYR A 307 -16.52 7.04 0.77
C TYR A 307 -16.31 8.52 1.09
N SER A 308 -15.13 8.87 1.57
CA SER A 308 -14.74 10.27 1.73
C SER A 308 -13.23 10.46 1.65
N VAL A 309 -12.80 11.56 1.03
CA VAL A 309 -11.39 11.95 0.91
C VAL A 309 -11.28 13.45 1.16
N ARG A 310 -10.38 13.86 2.06
CA ARG A 310 -10.09 15.28 2.32
C ARG A 310 -8.90 15.73 1.48
N LEU A 311 -9.07 16.82 0.74
CA LEU A 311 -8.08 17.34 -0.21
C LEU A 311 -7.81 18.83 0.02
N PRO A 312 -6.56 19.30 -0.14
CA PRO A 312 -6.24 20.71 0.01
C PRO A 312 -6.82 21.57 -1.12
N LEU A 313 -7.11 22.84 -0.84
CA LEU A 313 -7.50 23.80 -1.89
C LEU A 313 -6.31 24.60 -2.43
N ALA A 314 -5.14 24.49 -1.80
CA ALA A 314 -3.94 25.17 -2.27
C ALA A 314 -3.41 24.56 -3.58
N ALA A 315 -2.63 25.35 -4.31
CA ALA A 315 -1.86 24.88 -5.46
C ALA A 315 -0.92 23.75 -5.05
N PRO A 316 -0.81 22.66 -5.84
CA PRO A 316 0.24 21.68 -5.61
C PRO A 316 1.60 22.32 -5.84
N VAL A 317 2.62 21.76 -5.20
CA VAL A 317 4.00 22.21 -5.35
C VAL A 317 4.90 21.09 -5.81
N ALA A 318 5.94 21.45 -6.57
CA ALA A 318 6.96 20.51 -7.00
C ALA A 318 8.37 21.07 -6.82
N THR A 319 9.33 20.17 -6.65
CA THR A 319 10.77 20.44 -6.72
C THR A 319 11.44 19.22 -7.36
N PRO A 320 12.49 19.37 -8.19
CA PRO A 320 13.27 18.23 -8.62
C PRO A 320 14.03 17.61 -7.44
N TYR A 321 14.32 16.31 -7.53
CA TYR A 321 15.27 15.64 -6.65
C TYR A 321 16.66 16.26 -6.80
N VAL A 322 17.30 16.53 -5.67
CA VAL A 322 18.69 16.99 -5.59
C VAL A 322 19.40 16.14 -4.53
N ALA A 323 20.46 15.43 -4.94
CA ALA A 323 21.28 14.66 -4.00
C ALA A 323 21.95 15.61 -2.99
N ASN A 324 21.90 15.27 -1.70
CA ASN A 324 22.44 16.08 -0.60
C ASN A 324 21.88 17.51 -0.58
N ALA A 325 20.59 17.68 -0.87
CA ALA A 325 19.93 18.97 -0.83
C ALA A 325 20.14 19.68 0.53
N THR A 326 20.44 20.98 0.48
CA THR A 326 20.54 21.84 1.68
C THR A 326 19.23 22.55 2.00
N ALA A 327 18.29 22.57 1.05
CA ALA A 327 16.92 23.09 1.19
C ALA A 327 16.02 22.51 0.08
N PHE A 328 14.71 22.61 0.25
CA PHE A 328 13.72 22.28 -0.78
C PHE A 328 13.07 23.56 -1.33
N ALA A 329 13.29 23.83 -2.62
CA ALA A 329 12.75 25.00 -3.30
C ALA A 329 11.44 24.66 -4.00
N TRP A 330 10.33 24.77 -3.27
CA TRP A 330 9.01 24.46 -3.80
C TRP A 330 8.55 25.48 -4.85
N THR A 331 8.26 24.99 -6.05
CA THR A 331 7.59 25.76 -7.10
C THR A 331 6.11 25.41 -7.09
N GLY A 332 5.26 26.38 -6.79
CA GLY A 332 3.80 26.19 -6.84
C GLY A 332 3.29 26.16 -8.27
N VAL A 333 2.20 25.43 -8.50
CA VAL A 333 1.50 25.37 -9.79
C VAL A 333 0.08 25.90 -9.64
N PRO A 334 -0.13 27.24 -9.62
CA PRO A 334 -1.43 27.84 -9.31
C PRO A 334 -2.57 27.42 -10.24
N ALA A 335 -2.25 27.07 -11.48
CA ALA A 335 -3.22 26.61 -12.46
C ALA A 335 -3.93 25.30 -12.04
N ASP A 336 -3.32 24.52 -11.14
CA ASP A 336 -3.82 23.21 -10.69
C ASP A 336 -4.35 23.23 -9.25
N ALA A 337 -4.48 24.44 -8.67
CA ALA A 337 -5.09 24.61 -7.36
C ALA A 337 -6.51 24.03 -7.34
N ALA A 338 -6.77 23.19 -6.34
CA ALA A 338 -8.04 22.53 -6.10
C ALA A 338 -8.61 21.69 -7.27
N LYS A 339 -7.80 21.39 -8.30
CA LYS A 339 -8.20 20.57 -9.45
C LYS A 339 -7.79 19.12 -9.23
N TYR A 340 -8.77 18.22 -9.29
CA TYR A 340 -8.57 16.79 -9.08
C TYR A 340 -9.31 15.97 -10.12
N ARG A 341 -8.74 14.82 -10.47
CA ARG A 341 -9.42 13.75 -11.19
C ARG A 341 -9.72 12.61 -10.23
N PHE A 342 -10.98 12.29 -10.06
CA PHE A 342 -11.41 11.14 -9.29
C PHE A 342 -11.51 9.92 -10.21
N GLU A 343 -10.97 8.80 -9.78
CA GLU A 343 -11.17 7.50 -10.42
C GLU A 343 -11.85 6.57 -9.43
N ALA A 344 -13.05 6.12 -9.78
CA ALA A 344 -13.77 5.12 -9.04
C ALA A 344 -13.62 3.75 -9.70
N ARG A 345 -13.48 2.72 -8.87
CA ARG A 345 -13.46 1.32 -9.29
C ARG A 345 -14.57 0.58 -8.57
N ALA A 346 -15.11 -0.43 -9.23
CA ALA A 346 -15.99 -1.43 -8.66
C ALA A 346 -15.65 -2.78 -9.31
N VAL A 347 -15.70 -3.87 -8.54
CA VAL A 347 -15.33 -5.20 -9.03
C VAL A 347 -16.20 -5.61 -10.22
N GLY A 348 -15.54 -6.14 -11.26
CA GLY A 348 -16.20 -6.55 -12.50
C GLY A 348 -16.65 -5.41 -13.41
N ALA A 349 -16.40 -4.14 -13.06
CA ALA A 349 -16.83 -2.98 -13.83
C ALA A 349 -15.63 -2.16 -14.35
N THR A 350 -15.81 -1.54 -15.52
CA THR A 350 -14.82 -0.60 -16.08
C THR A 350 -14.71 0.63 -15.17
N PRO A 351 -13.49 1.06 -14.77
CA PRO A 351 -13.32 2.26 -13.94
C PRO A 351 -13.98 3.49 -14.56
N LYS A 352 -14.59 4.33 -13.71
CA LYS A 352 -15.19 5.61 -14.10
C LYS A 352 -14.31 6.75 -13.58
N THR A 353 -14.23 7.84 -14.34
CA THR A 353 -13.44 9.01 -13.96
C THR A 353 -14.28 10.27 -14.01
N GLN A 354 -13.96 11.23 -13.14
CA GLN A 354 -14.61 12.55 -13.12
C GLN A 354 -13.63 13.62 -12.65
N ASP A 355 -13.52 14.69 -13.43
CA ASP A 355 -12.73 15.86 -13.06
C ASP A 355 -13.58 16.81 -12.20
N LEU A 356 -12.98 17.37 -11.16
CA LEU A 356 -13.63 18.26 -10.21
C LEU A 356 -12.68 19.37 -9.79
N THR A 357 -13.18 20.61 -9.79
CA THR A 357 -12.50 21.76 -9.20
C THR A 357 -13.20 22.11 -7.89
N LEU A 358 -12.49 22.03 -6.77
CA LEU A 358 -13.07 22.24 -5.44
C LEU A 358 -13.09 23.72 -5.07
N THR A 359 -14.23 24.18 -4.57
CA THR A 359 -14.37 25.50 -3.90
C THR A 359 -14.77 25.36 -2.43
N GLY A 360 -15.03 24.12 -1.99
CA GLY A 360 -15.49 23.71 -0.67
C GLY A 360 -15.83 22.22 -0.69
N ASP A 361 -16.45 21.71 0.37
CA ASP A 361 -16.92 20.32 0.45
C ASP A 361 -17.84 19.99 -0.73
N ALA A 362 -17.72 18.76 -1.26
CA ALA A 362 -18.42 18.35 -2.46
C ALA A 362 -18.97 16.91 -2.33
N LEU A 363 -20.13 16.69 -2.98
CA LEU A 363 -20.69 15.37 -3.18
C LEU A 363 -20.34 14.85 -4.57
N LEU A 364 -19.90 13.60 -4.65
CA LEU A 364 -19.47 12.94 -5.88
C LEU A 364 -19.88 11.46 -5.86
N ASP A 365 -20.98 11.14 -6.54
CA ASP A 365 -21.48 9.78 -6.64
C ASP A 365 -20.99 9.09 -7.92
N PHE A 366 -20.67 7.80 -7.81
CA PHE A 366 -20.35 6.94 -8.94
C PHE A 366 -21.34 5.77 -8.99
N SER A 367 -22.16 5.74 -10.04
CA SER A 367 -23.02 4.60 -10.35
C SER A 367 -22.39 3.81 -11.49
N PHE A 368 -22.17 2.51 -11.32
CA PHE A 368 -21.56 1.60 -12.29
C PHE A 368 -22.58 0.91 -13.18
#